data_AF-A0A133UGC2-F1
#
_entry.id   AF-A0A133UGC2-F1
#
_cell.length_a   1.000
_cell.length_b   1.000
_cell.length_c   1.000
_cell.angle_alpha   90.00
_cell.angle_beta   90.00
_cell.angle_gamma   90.00
#
_symmetry.space_group_name_H-M   'P 1'
#
loop_
_entity.id
_entity.type
_entity.pdbx_description
1 polymer ?
#
loop_
_entity_poly.entity_id
_entity_poly.type
_entity_poly.pdbx_seq_one_letter_code
_entity_poly.pdbx_strand_id
1 'polypeptide(L)'
;MGRKLDSMENILEKSIEEGADLIELRLDKLEETVGWEKLLREDVPTIVTNRTDKEGGHFQGSENERVRILLDAIASGASCVDIELSTPEERRNEILEAAEDRGTSVIISFHDFQGVPPKQDLMRKTESMIEAGCDFAKIVCFANDAQEALEMLDFLILASEKIETPVISFAMGEEGEFTRIAAPLLGSPITYAPAGENTAPGQMDISTTKNLLKCWD
;
A
#
# COMPACT_ATOMS: atom_id res chain seq x y z
N MET A 1 -1.24 -6.30 15.85
CA MET A 1 -0.45 -5.16 15.36
C MET A 1 0.04 -4.31 16.52
N GLY A 2 1.34 -4.00 16.58
CA GLY A 2 1.93 -3.20 17.64
C GLY A 2 1.51 -1.73 17.52
N ARG A 3 0.95 -1.17 18.58
CA ARG A 3 0.57 0.26 18.64
C ARG A 3 1.65 1.16 19.25
N LYS A 4 2.63 0.51 19.89
CA LYS A 4 3.81 1.13 20.51
C LYS A 4 5.04 0.81 19.68
N LEU A 5 5.99 1.73 19.64
CA LEU A 5 7.20 1.62 18.82
C LEU A 5 7.99 0.33 19.07
N ASP A 6 8.24 -0.02 20.34
CA ASP A 6 9.01 -1.24 20.67
C ASP A 6 8.29 -2.51 20.23
N SER A 7 6.95 -2.50 20.21
CA SER A 7 6.19 -3.62 19.67
C SER A 7 6.27 -3.69 18.15
N MET A 8 6.36 -2.55 17.46
CA MET A 8 6.54 -2.53 16.00
C MET A 8 7.93 -2.99 15.59
N GLU A 9 8.96 -2.60 16.33
CA GLU A 9 10.34 -3.01 16.09
C GLU A 9 10.48 -4.53 16.13
N ASN A 10 9.94 -5.19 17.16
CA ASN A 10 9.91 -6.66 17.25
C ASN A 10 9.10 -7.31 16.10
N ILE A 11 7.97 -6.71 15.70
CA ILE A 11 7.13 -7.23 14.61
C ILE A 11 7.86 -7.09 13.27
N LEU A 12 8.58 -5.99 13.07
CA LEU A 12 9.38 -5.72 11.89
C LEU A 12 10.50 -6.75 11.76
N GLU A 13 11.29 -6.98 12.81
CA GLU A 13 12.37 -7.97 12.79
C GLU A 13 11.84 -9.36 12.44
N LYS A 14 10.76 -9.78 13.09
CA LYS A 14 10.11 -11.06 12.81
C LYS A 14 9.60 -11.15 11.37
N SER A 15 9.06 -10.07 10.81
CA SER A 15 8.55 -10.05 9.43
C SER A 15 9.66 -10.24 8.40
N ILE A 16 10.83 -9.67 8.67
CA ILE A 16 12.03 -9.88 7.85
C ILE A 16 12.49 -11.34 7.94
N GLU A 17 12.53 -11.91 9.16
CA GLU A 17 12.87 -13.33 9.36
C GLU A 17 11.90 -14.29 8.66
N GLU A 18 10.60 -13.93 8.59
CA GLU A 18 9.57 -14.68 7.87
C GLU A 18 9.64 -14.52 6.34
N GLY A 19 10.51 -13.64 5.85
CA GLY A 19 10.83 -13.49 4.42
C GLY A 19 10.11 -12.35 3.70
N ALA A 20 9.68 -11.31 4.42
CA ALA A 20 9.16 -10.10 3.79
C ALA A 20 10.25 -9.39 2.96
N ASP A 21 9.94 -9.06 1.71
CA ASP A 21 10.85 -8.33 0.81
C ASP A 21 10.82 -6.81 1.03
N LEU A 22 9.70 -6.32 1.59
CA LEU A 22 9.35 -4.91 1.81
C LEU A 22 8.56 -4.82 3.11
N ILE A 23 8.71 -3.70 3.84
CA ILE A 23 7.93 -3.44 5.06
C ILE A 23 7.08 -2.19 4.89
N GLU A 24 5.76 -2.30 5.07
CA GLU A 24 4.88 -1.12 5.17
C GLU A 24 4.73 -0.67 6.63
N LEU A 25 5.20 0.53 6.93
CA LEU A 25 5.01 1.21 8.22
C LEU A 25 3.70 2.02 8.19
N ARG A 26 2.67 1.48 8.84
CA ARG A 26 1.37 2.12 9.02
C ARG A 26 1.37 3.08 10.20
N LEU A 27 1.82 4.32 9.97
CA LEU A 27 1.93 5.34 11.02
C LEU A 27 0.56 5.76 11.57
N ASP A 28 -0.52 5.61 10.79
CA ASP A 28 -1.88 5.87 11.26
C ASP A 28 -2.30 4.97 12.44
N LYS A 29 -1.60 3.84 12.66
CA LYS A 29 -1.87 2.89 13.75
C LYS A 29 -0.99 3.09 14.99
N LEU A 30 -0.05 4.04 14.94
CA LEU A 30 0.77 4.40 16.09
C LEU A 30 -0.03 5.27 17.08
N GLU A 31 0.06 4.93 18.36
CA GLU A 31 -0.49 5.79 19.43
C GLU A 31 0.35 7.06 19.62
N GLU A 32 1.67 6.96 19.39
CA GLU A 32 2.62 8.06 19.45
C GLU A 32 3.57 7.96 18.25
N THR A 33 3.68 9.06 17.49
CA THR A 33 4.54 9.12 16.30
C THR A 33 5.96 9.59 16.63
N VAL A 34 6.25 10.07 17.84
CA VAL A 34 7.59 10.57 18.18
C VAL A 34 8.62 9.44 18.10
N GLY A 35 9.65 9.59 17.25
CA GLY A 35 10.72 8.61 17.12
C GLY A 35 10.37 7.41 16.23
N TRP A 36 9.30 7.50 15.43
CA TRP A 36 8.92 6.48 14.45
C TRP A 36 10.03 6.22 13.42
N GLU A 37 10.90 7.20 13.17
CA GLU A 37 12.02 7.15 12.23
C GLU A 37 12.99 6.01 12.56
N LYS A 38 13.07 5.59 13.83
CA LYS A 38 13.88 4.43 14.25
C LYS A 38 13.44 3.11 13.63
N LEU A 39 12.22 3.06 13.08
CA LEU A 39 11.69 1.89 12.40
C LEU A 39 12.11 1.81 10.93
N LEU A 40 12.72 2.87 10.38
CA LEU A 40 13.31 2.83 9.05
C LEU A 40 14.52 1.88 9.04
N ARG A 41 14.71 1.20 7.91
CA ARG A 41 15.71 0.15 7.74
C ARG A 41 16.54 0.41 6.50
N GLU A 42 17.84 0.19 6.60
CA GLU A 42 18.76 0.25 5.46
C GLU A 42 18.83 -1.09 4.71
N ASP A 43 18.55 -2.19 5.40
CA ASP A 43 18.68 -3.56 4.89
C ASP A 43 17.42 -4.08 4.19
N VAL A 44 16.25 -3.48 4.45
CA VAL A 44 14.97 -3.81 3.82
C VAL A 44 14.23 -2.54 3.47
N PRO A 45 13.77 -2.33 2.23
CA PRO A 45 13.09 -1.10 1.87
C PRO A 45 11.76 -0.94 2.60
N THR A 46 11.47 0.29 3.03
CA THR A 46 10.27 0.61 3.80
C THR A 46 9.32 1.51 3.02
N ILE A 47 8.04 1.16 3.00
CA ILE A 47 6.94 2.00 2.54
C ILE A 47 6.33 2.67 3.77
N VAL A 48 6.34 4.00 3.83
CA VAL A 48 5.69 4.74 4.92
C VAL A 48 4.31 5.20 4.48
N THR A 49 3.29 4.79 5.23
CA THR A 49 1.89 5.04 4.92
C THR A 49 1.20 5.68 6.12
N ASN A 50 0.49 6.79 5.90
CA ASN A 50 -0.38 7.40 6.90
C ASN A 50 -1.80 7.51 6.32
N ARG A 51 -2.57 6.43 6.50
CA ARG A 51 -3.88 6.21 5.86
C ARG A 51 -4.99 6.98 6.59
N THR A 52 -5.84 7.67 5.83
CA THR A 52 -7.03 8.35 6.37
C THR A 52 -8.12 7.36 6.78
N ASP A 53 -8.98 7.74 7.71
CA ASP A 53 -10.17 6.97 8.09
C ASP A 53 -11.09 6.64 6.89
N LYS A 54 -11.21 7.58 5.94
CA LYS A 54 -12.03 7.42 4.73
C LYS A 54 -11.57 6.27 3.83
N GLU A 55 -10.27 5.97 3.83
CA GLU A 55 -9.67 4.89 3.07
C GLU A 55 -9.22 3.73 3.99
N GLY A 56 -9.87 3.56 5.15
CA GLY A 56 -9.68 2.41 6.04
C GLY A 56 -8.44 2.47 6.95
N GLY A 57 -7.94 3.67 7.19
CA GLY A 57 -6.90 3.97 8.16
C GLY A 57 -7.42 4.41 9.51
N HIS A 58 -6.52 4.83 10.38
CA HIS A 58 -6.84 5.29 11.72
C HIS A 58 -6.38 6.73 12.00
N PHE A 59 -5.90 7.46 10.99
CA PHE A 59 -5.44 8.83 11.17
C PHE A 59 -6.62 9.77 11.40
N GLN A 60 -6.58 10.52 12.51
CA GLN A 60 -7.64 11.44 12.95
C GLN A 60 -7.22 12.92 12.94
N GLY A 61 -6.00 13.23 12.47
CA GLY A 61 -5.52 14.60 12.37
C GLY A 61 -6.01 15.33 11.12
N SER A 62 -5.56 16.57 10.94
CA SER A 62 -5.79 17.36 9.73
C SER A 62 -4.95 16.85 8.54
N GLU A 63 -5.40 17.15 7.33
CA GLU A 63 -4.65 16.83 6.10
C GLU A 63 -3.25 17.45 6.09
N ASN A 64 -3.08 18.65 6.64
CA ASN A 64 -1.76 19.28 6.75
C ASN A 64 -0.82 18.50 7.69
N GLU A 65 -1.34 17.96 8.79
CA GLU A 65 -0.54 17.11 9.69
C GLU A 65 -0.19 15.78 9.02
N ARG A 66 -1.14 15.18 8.28
CA ARG A 66 -0.92 13.94 7.53
C ARG A 66 0.20 14.08 6.50
N VAL A 67 0.12 15.15 5.69
CA VAL A 67 1.12 15.49 4.67
C VAL A 67 2.48 15.77 5.31
N ARG A 68 2.50 16.52 6.42
CA ARG A 68 3.75 16.79 7.15
C ARG A 68 4.43 15.51 7.62
N ILE A 69 3.69 14.53 8.13
CA ILE A 69 4.25 13.24 8.54
C ILE A 69 4.91 12.51 7.36
N LEU A 70 4.31 12.57 6.16
CA LEU A 70 4.89 11.96 4.96
C LEU A 70 6.11 12.74 4.44
N LEU A 71 6.11 14.06 4.53
CA LEU A 71 7.30 14.88 4.26
C LEU A 71 8.45 14.58 5.24
N ASP A 72 8.15 14.45 6.52
CA ASP A 72 9.11 14.06 7.55
C ASP A 72 9.67 12.65 7.26
N ALA A 73 8.85 11.75 6.69
CA ALA A 73 9.29 10.43 6.27
C ALA A 73 10.27 10.44 5.11
N ILE A 74 10.00 11.26 4.10
CA ILE A 74 10.92 11.50 2.98
C ILE A 74 12.24 12.09 3.53
N ALA A 75 12.17 13.10 4.39
CA ALA A 75 13.34 13.73 4.99
C ALA A 75 14.19 12.77 5.85
N SER A 76 13.54 11.75 6.44
CA SER A 76 14.17 10.73 7.28
C SER A 76 14.74 9.55 6.51
N GLY A 77 14.57 9.51 5.17
CA GLY A 77 15.15 8.48 4.31
C GLY A 77 14.23 7.28 4.04
N ALA A 78 12.91 7.45 4.10
CA ALA A 78 11.98 6.41 3.64
C ALA A 78 12.25 6.04 2.17
N SER A 79 12.28 4.73 1.87
CA SER A 79 12.46 4.23 0.51
C SER A 79 11.26 4.57 -0.39
N CYS A 80 10.06 4.54 0.18
CA CYS A 80 8.82 4.87 -0.50
C CYS A 80 7.83 5.50 0.47
N VAL A 81 6.95 6.38 -0.03
CA VAL A 81 5.76 6.85 0.69
C VAL A 81 4.49 6.49 -0.07
N ASP A 82 3.38 6.30 0.65
CA ASP A 82 2.04 6.09 0.09
C ASP A 82 1.15 7.30 0.42
N ILE A 83 0.69 7.99 -0.63
CA ILE A 83 -0.22 9.13 -0.54
C ILE A 83 -1.52 8.85 -1.30
N GLU A 84 -2.66 9.19 -0.71
CA GLU A 84 -3.97 8.98 -1.32
C GLU A 84 -4.21 9.92 -2.50
N LEU A 85 -4.81 9.40 -3.59
CA LEU A 85 -5.27 10.21 -4.73
C LEU A 85 -6.30 11.26 -4.29
N SER A 86 -7.05 10.99 -3.21
CA SER A 86 -8.02 11.92 -2.64
C SER A 86 -7.39 13.12 -1.92
N THR A 87 -6.09 13.06 -1.60
CA THR A 87 -5.32 14.20 -1.06
C THR A 87 -5.39 15.39 -2.02
N PRO A 88 -5.58 16.64 -1.57
CA PRO A 88 -5.60 17.81 -2.47
C PRO A 88 -4.35 17.89 -3.36
N GLU A 89 -4.52 18.29 -4.62
CA GLU A 89 -3.46 18.29 -5.63
C GLU A 89 -2.22 19.07 -5.19
N GLU A 90 -2.38 20.29 -4.67
CA GLU A 90 -1.27 21.11 -4.16
C GLU A 90 -0.44 20.36 -3.10
N ARG A 91 -1.10 19.59 -2.23
CA ARG A 91 -0.43 18.80 -1.19
C ARG A 91 0.23 17.53 -1.73
N ARG A 92 -0.34 16.91 -2.76
CA ARG A 92 0.33 15.80 -3.45
C ARG A 92 1.59 16.29 -4.16
N ASN A 93 1.53 17.46 -4.79
CA ASN A 93 2.69 18.05 -5.47
C ASN A 93 3.81 18.37 -4.48
N GLU A 94 3.51 18.89 -3.29
CA GLU A 94 4.50 19.07 -2.22
C GLU A 94 5.24 17.76 -1.86
N ILE A 95 4.53 16.64 -1.80
CA ILE A 95 5.11 15.32 -1.52
C ILE A 95 5.98 14.84 -2.70
N LEU A 96 5.47 14.97 -3.92
CA LEU A 96 6.16 14.53 -5.14
C LEU A 96 7.47 15.29 -5.35
N GLU A 97 7.45 16.62 -5.20
CA GLU A 97 8.65 17.46 -5.30
C GLU A 97 9.70 17.07 -4.24
N ALA A 98 9.27 16.89 -2.97
CA ALA A 98 10.17 16.47 -1.91
C ALA A 98 10.75 15.07 -2.14
N ALA A 99 9.94 14.16 -2.69
CA ALA A 99 10.33 12.79 -2.98
C ALA A 99 11.33 12.73 -4.14
N GLU A 100 11.12 13.50 -5.21
CA GLU A 100 12.05 13.64 -6.34
C GLU A 100 13.42 14.16 -5.86
N ASP A 101 13.44 15.22 -5.04
CA ASP A 101 14.66 15.82 -4.47
C ASP A 101 15.48 14.83 -3.62
N ARG A 102 14.84 13.82 -3.04
CA ARG A 102 15.44 12.83 -2.14
C ARG A 102 15.63 11.46 -2.77
N GLY A 103 15.10 11.22 -3.97
CA GLY A 103 15.07 9.90 -4.60
C GLY A 103 14.18 8.89 -3.86
N THR A 104 13.14 9.36 -3.17
CA THR A 104 12.13 8.50 -2.52
C THR A 104 11.04 8.16 -3.54
N SER A 105 10.63 6.90 -3.63
CA SER A 105 9.51 6.52 -4.50
C SER A 105 8.15 6.94 -3.93
N VAL A 106 7.18 7.19 -4.80
CA VAL A 106 5.82 7.57 -4.42
C VAL A 106 4.80 6.58 -4.98
N ILE A 107 4.04 5.98 -4.06
CA ILE A 107 2.78 5.30 -4.37
C ILE A 107 1.66 6.34 -4.28
N ILE A 108 0.89 6.53 -5.34
CA ILE A 108 -0.42 7.18 -5.24
C ILE A 108 -1.49 6.10 -5.18
N SER A 109 -2.28 6.12 -4.12
CA SER A 109 -3.22 5.03 -3.81
C SER A 109 -4.69 5.46 -3.77
N PHE A 110 -5.57 4.50 -4.01
CA PHE A 110 -7.01 4.63 -3.84
C PHE A 110 -7.58 3.33 -3.27
N HIS A 111 -8.42 3.47 -2.24
CA HIS A 111 -9.12 2.36 -1.62
C HIS A 111 -10.62 2.56 -1.70
N ASP A 112 -11.35 1.52 -2.10
CA ASP A 112 -12.82 1.52 -2.06
C ASP A 112 -13.31 0.39 -1.15
N PHE A 113 -14.07 0.74 -0.11
CA PHE A 113 -14.64 -0.21 0.84
C PHE A 113 -16.09 -0.58 0.52
N GLN A 114 -16.69 0.00 -0.53
CA GLN A 114 -18.09 -0.24 -0.90
C GLN A 114 -18.24 -1.36 -1.93
N GLY A 115 -17.22 -1.62 -2.73
CA GLY A 115 -17.27 -2.61 -3.82
C GLY A 115 -16.18 -2.35 -4.84
N VAL A 116 -16.17 -3.14 -5.91
CA VAL A 116 -15.31 -2.92 -7.08
C VAL A 116 -16.06 -2.03 -8.09
N PRO A 117 -15.59 -0.79 -8.35
CA PRO A 117 -16.19 0.08 -9.36
C PRO A 117 -16.03 -0.50 -10.78
N PRO A 118 -16.81 0.00 -11.76
CA PRO A 118 -16.63 -0.38 -13.16
C PRO A 118 -15.18 -0.20 -13.61
N LYS A 119 -14.67 -1.16 -14.39
CA LYS A 119 -13.28 -1.17 -14.88
C LYS A 119 -12.83 0.16 -15.51
N GLN A 120 -13.72 0.85 -16.23
CA GLN A 120 -13.39 2.15 -16.84
C GLN A 120 -13.12 3.24 -15.80
N ASP A 121 -13.80 3.20 -14.65
CA ASP A 121 -13.58 4.15 -13.57
C ASP A 121 -12.25 3.86 -12.86
N LEU A 122 -11.89 2.58 -12.70
CA LEU A 122 -10.58 2.16 -12.20
C LEU A 122 -9.44 2.60 -13.12
N MET A 123 -9.61 2.44 -14.44
CA MET A 123 -8.63 2.93 -15.43
C MET A 123 -8.47 4.45 -15.34
N ARG A 124 -9.56 5.22 -15.28
CA ARG A 124 -9.49 6.68 -15.14
C ARG A 124 -8.78 7.12 -13.87
N LYS A 125 -9.03 6.44 -12.74
CA LYS A 125 -8.30 6.70 -11.48
C LYS A 125 -6.81 6.42 -11.65
N THR A 126 -6.46 5.32 -12.30
CA THR A 126 -5.06 4.93 -12.55
C THR A 126 -4.36 5.97 -13.43
N GLU A 127 -5.01 6.40 -14.52
CA GLU A 127 -4.53 7.48 -15.39
C GLU A 127 -4.32 8.77 -14.58
N SER A 128 -5.25 9.15 -13.71
CA SER A 128 -5.09 10.33 -12.84
C SER A 128 -3.93 10.21 -11.84
N MET A 129 -3.61 9.00 -11.35
CA MET A 129 -2.43 8.77 -10.49
C MET A 129 -1.13 8.96 -11.28
N ILE A 130 -1.10 8.46 -12.51
CA ILE A 130 0.06 8.56 -13.41
C ILE A 130 0.27 10.00 -13.86
N GLU A 131 -0.79 10.70 -14.26
CA GLU A 131 -0.76 12.12 -14.60
C GLU A 131 -0.27 12.98 -13.44
N ALA A 132 -0.58 12.58 -12.20
CA ALA A 132 -0.06 13.23 -11.01
C ALA A 132 1.43 12.94 -10.75
N GLY A 133 2.03 11.92 -11.38
CA GLY A 133 3.47 11.64 -11.29
C GLY A 133 3.87 10.55 -10.29
N CYS A 134 3.02 9.56 -10.01
CA CYS A 134 3.41 8.43 -9.16
C CYS A 134 4.44 7.50 -9.82
N ASP A 135 5.32 6.89 -9.03
CA ASP A 135 6.13 5.74 -9.45
C ASP A 135 5.31 4.46 -9.50
N PHE A 136 4.32 4.36 -8.62
CA PHE A 136 3.41 3.22 -8.51
C PHE A 136 1.96 3.71 -8.34
N ALA A 137 1.06 3.25 -9.20
CA ALA A 137 -0.36 3.45 -9.00
C ALA A 137 -0.93 2.28 -8.17
N LYS A 138 -1.71 2.55 -7.12
CA LYS A 138 -2.28 1.51 -6.25
C LYS A 138 -3.78 1.61 -6.15
N ILE A 139 -4.49 0.56 -6.54
CA ILE A 139 -5.96 0.47 -6.45
C ILE A 139 -6.33 -0.81 -5.74
N VAL A 140 -7.04 -0.68 -4.63
CA VAL A 140 -7.48 -1.81 -3.80
C VAL A 140 -8.95 -1.64 -3.41
N CYS A 141 -9.81 -2.56 -3.82
CA CYS A 141 -11.25 -2.48 -3.58
C CYS A 141 -11.74 -3.66 -2.74
N PHE A 142 -12.79 -3.49 -1.95
CA PHE A 142 -13.46 -4.58 -1.26
C PHE A 142 -14.32 -5.37 -2.24
N ALA A 143 -14.12 -6.68 -2.34
CA ALA A 143 -14.98 -7.54 -3.15
C ALA A 143 -16.15 -8.05 -2.30
N ASN A 144 -17.37 -7.72 -2.70
CA ASN A 144 -18.60 -8.18 -2.06
C ASN A 144 -18.93 -9.64 -2.43
N ASP A 145 -18.44 -10.12 -3.57
CA ASP A 145 -18.59 -11.49 -4.05
C ASP A 145 -17.40 -11.90 -4.94
N ALA A 146 -17.34 -13.19 -5.29
CA ALA A 146 -16.30 -13.73 -6.17
C ALA A 146 -16.29 -13.08 -7.57
N GLN A 147 -17.41 -12.54 -8.06
CA GLN A 147 -17.47 -11.88 -9.36
C GLN A 147 -16.73 -10.54 -9.31
N GLU A 148 -16.96 -9.73 -8.27
CA GLU A 148 -16.20 -8.50 -8.03
C GLU A 148 -14.70 -8.79 -7.84
N ALA A 149 -14.34 -9.87 -7.15
CA ALA A 149 -12.93 -10.27 -7.02
C ALA A 149 -12.29 -10.59 -8.38
N LEU A 150 -13.01 -11.24 -9.29
CA LEU A 150 -12.56 -11.48 -10.66
C LEU A 150 -12.47 -10.19 -11.48
N GLU A 151 -13.40 -9.25 -11.30
CA GLU A 151 -13.38 -7.94 -11.97
C GLU A 151 -12.15 -7.12 -11.58
N MET A 152 -11.69 -7.22 -10.33
CA MET A 152 -10.45 -6.61 -9.87
C MET A 152 -9.22 -7.17 -10.61
N LEU A 153 -9.16 -8.48 -10.82
CA LEU A 153 -8.08 -9.13 -11.60
C LEU A 153 -8.16 -8.80 -13.09
N ASP A 154 -9.37 -8.74 -13.65
CA ASP A 154 -9.63 -8.38 -15.03
C ASP A 154 -9.32 -6.89 -15.32
N PHE A 155 -9.43 -6.02 -14.30
CA PHE A 155 -8.85 -4.67 -14.34
C PHE A 155 -7.31 -4.72 -14.38
N LEU A 156 -6.69 -5.49 -13.49
CA LEU A 156 -5.22 -5.56 -13.41
C LEU A 156 -4.59 -6.07 -14.72
N ILE A 157 -5.18 -7.08 -15.35
CA ILE A 157 -4.74 -7.57 -16.68
C ILE A 157 -4.82 -6.45 -17.73
N LEU A 158 -5.95 -5.72 -17.77
CA LEU A 158 -6.09 -4.61 -18.71
C LEU A 158 -5.05 -3.51 -18.45
N ALA A 159 -4.80 -3.20 -17.18
CA ALA A 159 -3.82 -2.22 -16.78
C ALA A 159 -2.41 -2.64 -17.19
N SER A 160 -2.00 -3.90 -16.95
CA SER A 160 -0.67 -4.39 -17.31
C SER A 160 -0.42 -4.45 -18.82
N GLU A 161 -1.47 -4.52 -19.64
CA GLU A 161 -1.36 -4.42 -21.11
C GLU A 161 -1.24 -2.98 -21.63
N LYS A 162 -1.80 -2.00 -20.91
CA LYS A 162 -2.01 -0.62 -21.41
C LYS A 162 -1.19 0.45 -20.72
N ILE A 163 -0.72 0.17 -19.52
CA ILE A 163 -0.06 1.13 -18.65
C ILE A 163 1.38 0.68 -18.42
N GLU A 164 2.33 1.59 -18.66
CA GLU A 164 3.75 1.33 -18.41
C GLU A 164 4.12 1.47 -16.92
N THR A 165 3.47 2.40 -16.21
CA THR A 165 3.65 2.58 -14.75
C THR A 165 3.17 1.35 -13.98
N PRO A 166 3.98 0.77 -13.07
CA PRO A 166 3.56 -0.41 -12.31
C PRO A 166 2.29 -0.17 -11.50
N VAL A 167 1.31 -1.07 -11.63
CA VAL A 167 0.01 -1.00 -10.94
C VAL A 167 -0.07 -2.06 -9.86
N ILE A 168 -0.14 -1.64 -8.59
CA ILE A 168 -0.39 -2.50 -7.43
C ILE A 168 -1.90 -2.67 -7.28
N SER A 169 -2.41 -3.89 -7.41
CA SER A 169 -3.84 -4.12 -7.28
C SER A 169 -4.21 -5.52 -6.80
N PHE A 170 -5.23 -5.59 -5.93
CA PHE A 170 -5.86 -6.82 -5.45
C PHE A 170 -7.18 -6.44 -4.76
N ALA A 171 -8.02 -7.44 -4.47
CA ALA A 171 -9.27 -7.25 -3.75
C ALA A 171 -9.13 -7.53 -2.23
N MET A 172 -9.83 -6.75 -1.42
CA MET A 172 -10.04 -6.99 0.01
C MET A 172 -11.26 -7.89 0.25
N GLY A 173 -11.40 -8.38 1.48
CA GLY A 173 -12.50 -9.25 1.88
C GLY A 173 -12.16 -10.73 1.69
N GLU A 174 -13.02 -11.60 2.24
CA GLU A 174 -12.89 -13.05 2.14
C GLU A 174 -12.93 -13.51 0.67
N GLU A 175 -13.87 -12.96 -0.11
CA GLU A 175 -14.01 -13.21 -1.54
C GLU A 175 -12.79 -12.74 -2.35
N GLY A 176 -12.07 -11.74 -1.84
CA GLY A 176 -10.86 -11.18 -2.45
C GLY A 176 -9.57 -11.90 -2.08
N GLU A 177 -9.56 -12.82 -1.11
CA GLU A 177 -8.34 -13.41 -0.55
C GLU A 177 -7.40 -14.01 -1.62
N PHE A 178 -7.96 -14.80 -2.54
CA PHE A 178 -7.19 -15.46 -3.59
C PHE A 178 -6.52 -14.47 -4.55
N THR A 179 -7.06 -13.26 -4.69
CA THR A 179 -6.51 -12.22 -5.57
C THR A 179 -5.14 -11.74 -5.08
N ARG A 180 -4.81 -11.87 -3.79
CA ARG A 180 -3.49 -11.51 -3.24
C ARG A 180 -2.36 -12.41 -3.77
N ILE A 181 -2.70 -13.62 -4.21
CA ILE A 181 -1.75 -14.58 -4.81
C ILE A 181 -1.81 -14.51 -6.34
N ALA A 182 -3.02 -14.36 -6.90
CA ALA A 182 -3.19 -14.26 -8.35
C ALA A 182 -2.62 -12.95 -8.93
N ALA A 183 -2.77 -11.82 -8.24
CA ALA A 183 -2.39 -10.51 -8.77
C ALA A 183 -0.90 -10.38 -9.10
N PRO A 184 0.05 -10.86 -8.28
CA PRO A 184 1.46 -10.90 -8.66
C PRO A 184 1.73 -11.64 -9.98
N LEU A 185 1.02 -12.75 -10.21
CA LEU A 185 1.14 -13.54 -11.45
C LEU A 185 0.56 -12.81 -12.68
N LEU A 186 -0.29 -11.80 -12.46
CA LEU A 186 -0.97 -11.01 -13.49
C LEU A 186 -0.36 -9.60 -13.67
N GLY A 187 0.74 -9.31 -12.97
CA GLY A 187 1.52 -8.09 -13.16
C GLY A 187 1.51 -7.09 -12.00
N SER A 188 0.85 -7.38 -10.87
CA SER A 188 0.99 -6.52 -9.67
C SER A 188 2.39 -6.67 -9.07
N PRO A 189 3.19 -5.60 -8.94
CA PRO A 189 4.57 -5.71 -8.48
C PRO A 189 4.67 -5.98 -6.96
N ILE A 190 3.59 -5.71 -6.21
CA ILE A 190 3.55 -5.87 -4.75
C ILE A 190 2.26 -6.60 -4.36
N THR A 191 2.36 -7.49 -3.38
CA THR A 191 1.23 -8.01 -2.61
C THR A 191 1.50 -7.86 -1.11
N TYR A 192 0.45 -7.89 -0.30
CA TYR A 192 0.52 -7.59 1.13
C TYR A 192 0.10 -8.79 1.96
N ALA A 193 0.94 -9.11 2.95
CA ALA A 193 0.68 -10.05 4.03
C ALA A 193 0.77 -9.32 5.39
N PRO A 194 -0.04 -9.68 6.39
CA PRO A 194 0.01 -9.08 7.70
C PRO A 194 1.27 -9.52 8.45
N ALA A 195 1.85 -8.57 9.18
CA ALA A 195 2.91 -8.83 10.14
C ALA A 195 2.31 -9.28 11.48
N GLY A 196 2.46 -10.56 11.83
CA GLY A 196 1.88 -11.17 13.04
C GLY A 196 0.45 -11.69 12.85
N GLU A 197 -0.44 -11.42 13.81
CA GLU A 197 -1.85 -11.91 13.73
C GLU A 197 -2.63 -11.23 12.59
N ASN A 198 -3.49 -12.00 11.92
CA ASN A 198 -4.35 -11.54 10.84
C ASN A 198 -5.13 -10.28 11.23
N THR A 199 -4.89 -9.18 10.50
CA THR A 199 -5.49 -7.87 10.81
C THR A 199 -6.79 -7.61 10.05
N ALA A 200 -7.12 -8.44 9.06
CA ALA A 200 -8.36 -8.43 8.31
C ALA A 200 -8.70 -9.85 7.81
N PRO A 201 -9.99 -10.19 7.61
CA PRO A 201 -10.40 -11.42 6.93
C PRO A 201 -9.73 -11.55 5.54
N GLY A 202 -9.36 -12.77 5.17
CA GLY A 202 -8.74 -13.04 3.86
C GLY A 202 -7.26 -12.69 3.75
N GLN A 203 -6.53 -12.61 4.88
CA GLN A 203 -5.09 -12.40 4.90
C GLN A 203 -4.36 -13.70 5.26
N MET A 204 -3.41 -14.09 4.39
CA MET A 204 -2.44 -15.16 4.63
C MET A 204 -1.17 -14.56 5.23
N ASP A 205 -0.55 -15.26 6.20
CA ASP A 205 0.73 -14.82 6.78
C ASP A 205 1.87 -14.80 5.76
N ILE A 206 2.96 -14.10 6.10
CA ILE A 206 4.11 -13.86 5.23
C ILE A 206 4.69 -15.18 4.69
N SER A 207 4.90 -16.17 5.57
CA SER A 207 5.47 -17.46 5.19
C SER A 207 4.57 -18.22 4.21
N THR A 208 3.26 -18.22 4.45
CA THR A 208 2.26 -18.84 3.58
C THR A 208 2.21 -18.16 2.23
N THR A 209 2.15 -16.82 2.19
CA THR A 209 2.18 -16.04 0.94
C THR A 209 3.44 -16.33 0.14
N LYS A 210 4.62 -16.33 0.77
CA LYS A 210 5.90 -16.64 0.08
C LYS A 210 5.92 -18.05 -0.47
N ASN A 211 5.44 -19.04 0.29
CA ASN A 211 5.40 -20.43 -0.16
C ASN A 211 4.43 -20.61 -1.33
N LEU A 212 3.28 -19.95 -1.29
CA LEU A 212 2.35 -19.97 -2.42
C LEU A 212 3.01 -19.35 -3.64
N LEU A 213 3.54 -18.13 -3.58
CA LEU A 213 4.16 -17.49 -4.75
C LEU A 213 5.28 -18.32 -5.39
N LYS A 214 6.13 -18.96 -4.57
CA LYS A 214 7.21 -19.86 -5.05
C LYS A 214 6.71 -21.10 -5.82
N CYS A 215 5.47 -21.55 -5.61
CA CYS A 215 4.93 -22.69 -6.35
C CYS A 215 4.69 -22.39 -7.83
N TRP A 216 4.75 -21.11 -8.23
CA TRP A 216 4.52 -20.64 -9.59
C TRP A 216 5.76 -20.02 -10.26
N ASP A 217 6.91 -20.00 -9.58
CA ASP A 217 8.23 -19.67 -10.14
C ASP A 217 8.89 -20.89 -10.79
#